data_AF-S7J3T9-F1
#
_entry.id   AF-S7J3T9-F1
#
_cell.length_a   1.000
_cell.length_b   1.000
_cell.length_c   1.000
_cell.angle_alpha   90.00
_cell.angle_beta   90.00
_cell.angle_gamma   90.00
#
_symmetry.space_group_name_H-M   'P 1'
#
loop_
_entity.id
_entity.type
_entity.pdbx_description
1 polymer ?
#
loop_
_entity_poly.entity_id
_entity_poly.type
_entity_poly.pdbx_seq_one_letter_code
_entity_poly.pdbx_strand_id
1 'polypeptide(L)'
;MSVVMQILRTGGSVAFAKVPAQVAPSASSSSSNCLKQLLFNGNNKLARFVGGTKNVDKALKLTKSVSEVVQASLEVSGDAGIAHATAKNIAGGVGTARSFIALTNAFNGALPGCIRSTKECFSHVKQCFGPSEGMEAAFANSKTPKAYNKIYLNKRDHILAAVREGCSAVGSATFLATFGAVRPVLLANKLSGKQFLCSDAKTQLNNSVTYMMTANHAASVIGSAVGIAAERIAYERAISSLGHSSEAYGWSVENRLDVEASLKQSYISEVKKAVLTILEKGLELIADIVKLVPTGLSAAGQMIVTSSLVTVSSCVGLYCAWSKS
;
A
#
# COMPACT_ATOMS: atom_id res chain seq x y z
N MET A 1 3.31 -32.30 17.84
CA MET A 1 2.65 -31.10 18.38
C MET A 1 2.31 -30.20 17.20
N SER A 2 1.04 -29.95 16.90
CA SER A 2 0.66 -29.21 15.66
C SER A 2 1.14 -27.76 15.72
N VAL A 3 1.70 -27.25 14.62
CA VAL A 3 2.26 -25.91 14.48
C VAL A 3 1.27 -24.80 14.89
N VAL A 4 -0.02 -25.00 14.64
CA VAL A 4 -1.07 -24.04 15.01
C VAL A 4 -1.31 -24.01 16.53
N MET A 5 -1.04 -25.12 17.23
CA MET A 5 -1.21 -25.22 18.69
C MET A 5 -0.16 -24.41 19.47
N GLN A 6 1.08 -24.28 18.98
CA GLN A 6 2.09 -23.44 19.66
C GLN A 6 1.68 -21.96 19.68
N ILE A 7 0.95 -21.50 18.68
CA ILE A 7 0.57 -20.10 18.51
C ILE A 7 -0.71 -19.77 19.27
N LEU A 8 -1.66 -20.70 19.32
CA LEU A 8 -2.84 -20.61 20.18
C LEU A 8 -2.46 -20.56 21.67
N ARG A 9 -1.43 -21.31 22.08
CA ARG A 9 -0.92 -21.32 23.46
C ARG A 9 -0.25 -20.01 23.88
N THR A 10 0.28 -19.23 22.94
CA THR A 10 0.86 -17.89 23.17
C THR A 10 -0.11 -16.75 22.87
N GLY A 11 -1.26 -17.04 22.25
CA GLY A 11 -2.20 -16.05 21.69
C GLY A 11 -3.21 -15.46 22.68
N GLY A 12 -3.21 -15.90 23.94
CA GLY A 12 -4.09 -15.37 25.00
C GLY A 12 -3.51 -14.22 25.82
N SER A 13 -2.24 -13.84 25.63
CA SER A 13 -1.65 -12.68 26.30
C SER A 13 -1.55 -11.50 25.32
N VAL A 14 -2.67 -10.82 25.10
CA VAL A 14 -2.63 -9.49 24.47
C VAL A 14 -1.99 -8.51 25.44
N ALA A 15 -1.02 -7.78 24.91
CA ALA A 15 -0.35 -6.66 25.52
C ALA A 15 -1.33 -5.70 26.21
N PHE A 16 -1.23 -5.61 27.54
CA PHE A 16 -1.58 -4.39 28.24
C PHE A 16 -0.35 -3.50 28.33
N ALA A 17 -0.55 -2.25 27.95
CA ALA A 17 0.46 -1.20 27.88
C ALA A 17 1.41 -1.20 29.09
N LYS A 18 2.70 -1.36 28.83
CA LYS A 18 3.73 -0.64 29.58
C LYS A 18 4.38 0.33 28.62
N VAL A 19 4.19 1.61 28.90
CA VAL A 19 5.01 2.71 28.39
C VAL A 19 6.48 2.24 28.41
N PRO A 20 7.22 2.27 27.29
CA PRO A 20 8.65 2.02 27.39
C PRO A 20 9.26 3.22 28.10
N ALA A 21 9.57 3.03 29.38
CA ALA A 21 10.60 3.83 30.04
C ALA A 21 11.83 3.84 29.14
N GLN A 22 12.37 5.03 28.92
CA GLN A 22 13.65 5.24 28.26
C GLN A 22 14.71 4.36 28.94
N VAL A 23 15.13 3.29 28.26
CA VAL A 23 16.39 2.62 28.57
C VAL A 23 17.25 2.77 27.32
N ALA A 24 18.24 3.66 27.43
CA ALA A 24 19.28 3.80 26.43
C ALA A 24 19.98 2.45 26.25
N PRO A 25 20.07 1.91 25.02
CA PRO A 25 20.91 0.75 24.79
C PRO A 25 22.37 1.19 24.92
N SER A 26 23.05 0.56 25.87
CA SER A 26 24.50 0.61 26.05
C SER A 26 25.21 0.27 24.74
N ALA A 27 26.27 1.02 24.46
CA ALA A 27 27.15 0.82 23.34
C ALA A 27 27.82 -0.57 23.44
N SER A 28 27.49 -1.48 22.53
CA SER A 28 28.38 -2.58 22.14
C SER A 28 28.08 -3.11 20.73
N SER A 29 29.03 -2.86 19.84
CA SER A 29 29.44 -3.67 18.68
C SER A 29 28.37 -4.39 17.83
N SER A 30 27.96 -3.76 16.73
CA SER A 30 28.25 -4.27 15.38
C SER A 30 28.02 -3.14 14.39
N SER A 31 28.92 -2.96 13.41
CA SER A 31 28.74 -2.03 12.29
C SER A 31 27.65 -2.55 11.34
N SER A 32 26.42 -2.68 11.85
CA SER A 32 25.27 -3.11 11.07
C SER A 32 24.94 -2.03 10.04
N ASN A 33 25.40 -2.21 8.80
CA ASN A 33 25.10 -1.47 7.57
C ASN A 33 24.23 -0.21 7.79
N CYS A 34 24.85 0.97 7.87
CA CYS A 34 24.17 2.26 8.01
C CYS A 34 23.05 2.44 6.97
N LEU A 35 23.28 1.99 5.73
CA LEU A 35 22.29 1.94 4.66
C LEU A 35 21.07 1.07 5.01
N LYS A 36 21.30 -0.05 5.69
CA LYS A 36 20.22 -0.93 6.15
C LYS A 36 19.38 -0.27 7.25
N GLN A 37 20.04 0.43 8.19
CA GLN A 37 19.35 1.18 9.22
C GLN A 37 18.62 2.43 8.68
N LEU A 38 19.16 3.09 7.67
CA LEU A 38 18.54 4.27 7.04
C LEU A 38 17.35 3.90 6.15
N LEU A 39 17.44 2.80 5.38
CA LEU A 39 16.43 2.43 4.40
C LEU A 39 15.36 1.46 4.92
N PHE A 40 15.64 0.67 5.96
CA PHE A 40 14.74 -0.40 6.41
C PHE A 40 14.30 -0.32 7.88
N ASN A 41 14.79 0.64 8.67
CA ASN A 41 14.30 0.86 10.03
C ASN A 41 13.08 1.80 10.03
N GLY A 42 11.88 1.25 10.26
CA GLY A 42 10.62 2.01 10.29
C GLY A 42 10.52 3.07 11.40
N ASN A 43 11.43 3.06 12.38
CA ASN A 43 11.46 4.04 13.49
C ASN A 43 12.50 5.14 13.30
N ASN A 44 13.23 5.17 12.19
CA ASN A 44 14.19 6.25 11.94
C ASN A 44 13.46 7.56 11.58
N LYS A 45 14.14 8.71 11.77
CA LYS A 45 13.57 10.03 11.52
C LYS A 45 13.04 10.18 10.09
N LEU A 46 13.69 9.53 9.12
CA LEU A 46 13.31 9.53 7.71
C LEU A 46 12.01 8.76 7.47
N ALA A 47 11.82 7.59 8.08
CA ALA A 47 10.58 6.80 8.00
C ALA A 47 9.40 7.52 8.66
N ARG A 48 9.63 8.22 9.77
CA ARG A 48 8.61 9.08 10.42
C ARG A 48 8.24 10.27 9.54
N PHE A 49 9.24 10.92 8.93
CA PHE A 49 9.03 11.99 7.95
C PHE A 49 8.22 11.48 6.74
N VAL A 50 8.58 10.31 6.19
CA VAL A 50 7.88 9.65 5.07
C VAL A 50 6.44 9.27 5.43
N GLY A 51 6.19 8.85 6.67
CA GLY A 51 4.85 8.63 7.19
C GLY A 51 4.01 9.92 7.14
N GLY A 52 4.60 11.04 7.56
CA GLY A 52 3.97 12.36 7.49
C GLY A 52 3.72 12.83 6.05
N THR A 53 4.68 12.64 5.15
CA THR A 53 4.57 13.08 3.74
C THR A 53 3.55 12.30 2.93
N LYS A 54 3.20 11.06 3.33
CA LYS A 54 2.11 10.29 2.70
C LYS A 54 0.74 10.92 2.94
N ASN A 55 0.50 11.42 4.15
CA ASN A 55 -0.76 12.10 4.46
C ASN A 55 -0.85 13.43 3.72
N VAL A 56 0.27 14.16 3.61
CA VAL A 56 0.35 15.38 2.81
C VAL A 56 0.13 15.09 1.33
N ASP A 57 0.74 14.04 0.75
CA ASP A 57 0.49 13.65 -0.65
C ASP A 57 -0.99 13.37 -0.92
N LYS A 58 -1.69 12.69 0.00
CA LYS A 58 -3.14 12.44 -0.11
C LYS A 58 -3.97 13.71 -0.04
N ALA A 59 -3.65 14.63 0.87
CA ALA A 59 -4.33 15.93 0.97
C ALA A 59 -4.12 16.77 -0.29
N LEU A 60 -2.89 16.87 -0.79
CA LEU A 60 -2.59 17.57 -2.04
C LEU A 60 -3.27 16.91 -3.25
N LYS A 61 -3.37 15.58 -3.27
CA LYS A 61 -4.11 14.86 -4.32
C LYS A 61 -5.59 15.25 -4.33
N LEU A 62 -6.22 15.31 -3.15
CA LEU A 62 -7.61 15.75 -2.99
C LEU A 62 -7.78 17.20 -3.46
N THR A 63 -6.97 18.13 -2.94
CA THR A 63 -7.08 19.56 -3.31
C THR A 63 -6.91 19.74 -4.82
N LYS A 64 -5.92 19.07 -5.42
CA LYS A 64 -5.71 19.11 -6.87
C LYS A 64 -6.93 18.62 -7.63
N SER A 65 -7.47 17.45 -7.27
CA SER A 65 -8.56 16.84 -8.03
C SER A 65 -9.86 17.64 -7.90
N VAL A 66 -10.14 18.21 -6.72
CA VAL A 66 -11.27 19.14 -6.54
C VAL A 66 -11.11 20.37 -7.42
N SER A 67 -9.91 20.97 -7.46
CA SER A 67 -9.65 22.11 -8.34
C SER A 67 -9.76 21.77 -9.82
N GLU A 68 -9.36 20.56 -10.24
CA GLU A 68 -9.54 20.09 -11.63
C GLU A 68 -11.03 19.90 -11.97
N VAL A 69 -11.85 19.38 -11.05
CA VAL A 69 -13.30 19.30 -11.24
C VAL A 69 -13.91 20.69 -11.38
N VAL A 70 -13.57 21.62 -10.49
CA VAL A 70 -14.09 23.01 -10.53
C VAL A 70 -13.67 23.69 -11.83
N GLN A 71 -12.40 23.60 -12.21
CA GLN A 71 -11.89 24.16 -13.46
C GLN A 71 -12.69 23.62 -14.66
N ALA A 72 -12.83 22.30 -14.78
CA ALA A 72 -13.47 21.68 -15.93
C ALA A 72 -14.98 21.96 -15.99
N SER A 73 -15.67 22.02 -14.83
CA SER A 73 -17.09 22.38 -14.76
C SER A 73 -17.34 23.82 -15.21
N LEU A 74 -16.45 24.76 -14.84
CA LEU A 74 -16.53 26.14 -15.28
C LEU A 74 -16.28 26.27 -16.79
N GLU A 75 -15.32 25.50 -17.33
CA GLU A 75 -15.04 25.44 -18.77
C GLU A 75 -16.25 24.91 -19.56
N VAL A 76 -16.89 23.84 -19.10
CA VAL A 76 -18.12 23.30 -19.73
C VAL A 76 -19.29 24.28 -19.64
N SER A 77 -19.37 25.06 -18.55
CA SER A 77 -20.42 26.07 -18.36
C SER A 77 -20.17 27.35 -19.16
N GLY A 78 -19.04 27.46 -19.86
CA GLY A 78 -18.64 28.66 -20.61
C GLY A 78 -18.12 29.81 -19.74
N ASP A 79 -17.86 29.58 -18.45
CA ASP A 79 -17.35 30.59 -17.52
C ASP A 79 -15.81 30.51 -17.42
N ALA A 80 -15.13 31.23 -18.31
CA ALA A 80 -13.67 31.32 -18.33
C ALA A 80 -13.09 32.46 -17.45
N GLY A 81 -13.87 32.96 -16.48
CA GLY A 81 -13.51 34.10 -15.64
C GLY A 81 -12.41 33.82 -14.59
N ILE A 82 -12.34 34.72 -13.59
CA ILE A 82 -11.32 34.67 -12.52
C ILE A 82 -11.36 33.34 -11.73
N ALA A 83 -12.55 32.78 -11.53
CA ALA A 83 -12.73 31.51 -10.83
C ALA A 83 -12.06 30.35 -11.57
N HIS A 84 -12.23 30.28 -12.91
CA HIS A 84 -11.59 29.27 -13.75
C HIS A 84 -10.05 29.39 -13.71
N ALA A 85 -9.52 30.60 -13.85
CA ALA A 85 -8.08 30.85 -13.77
C ALA A 85 -7.51 30.47 -12.38
N THR A 86 -8.24 30.78 -11.31
CA THR A 86 -7.86 30.45 -9.94
C THR A 86 -7.82 28.94 -9.73
N ALA A 87 -8.87 28.22 -10.12
CA ALA A 87 -8.93 26.75 -10.02
C ALA A 87 -7.79 26.09 -10.80
N LYS A 88 -7.51 26.56 -12.03
CA LYS A 88 -6.39 26.10 -12.85
C LYS A 88 -5.03 26.33 -12.17
N ASN A 89 -4.83 27.50 -11.57
CA ASN A 89 -3.59 27.83 -10.87
C ASN A 89 -3.39 26.97 -9.61
N ILE A 90 -4.47 26.72 -8.83
CA ILE A 90 -4.41 25.82 -7.67
C ILE A 90 -4.07 24.40 -8.12
N ALA A 91 -4.78 23.85 -9.11
CA ALA A 91 -4.51 22.52 -9.65
C ALA A 91 -3.05 22.38 -10.13
N GLY A 92 -2.54 23.40 -10.84
CA GLY A 92 -1.17 23.45 -11.33
C GLY A 92 -0.11 23.56 -10.22
N GLY A 93 -0.32 24.44 -9.25
CA GLY A 93 0.59 24.67 -8.12
C GLY A 93 0.65 23.47 -7.19
N VAL A 94 -0.51 22.97 -6.76
CA VAL A 94 -0.63 21.78 -5.91
C VAL A 94 -0.07 20.53 -6.63
N GLY A 95 -0.32 20.37 -7.93
CA GLY A 95 0.27 19.27 -8.71
C GLY A 95 1.79 19.32 -8.77
N THR A 96 2.37 20.52 -8.79
CA THR A 96 3.82 20.72 -8.75
C THR A 96 4.38 20.34 -7.37
N ALA A 97 3.79 20.86 -6.29
CA ALA A 97 4.18 20.53 -4.92
C ALA A 97 4.06 19.01 -4.64
N ARG A 98 2.97 18.40 -5.09
CA ARG A 98 2.75 16.96 -4.97
C ARG A 98 3.83 16.15 -5.68
N SER A 99 4.28 16.58 -6.86
CA SER A 99 5.34 15.88 -7.59
C SER A 99 6.65 15.82 -6.82
N PHE A 100 6.98 16.88 -6.07
CA PHE A 100 8.15 16.92 -5.19
C PHE A 100 8.00 16.00 -3.97
N ILE A 101 6.83 16.02 -3.33
CA ILE A 101 6.55 15.13 -2.20
C ILE A 101 6.55 13.66 -2.63
N ALA A 102 5.98 13.37 -3.80
CA ALA A 102 5.94 12.02 -4.35
C ALA A 102 7.35 11.48 -4.69
N LEU A 103 8.27 12.33 -5.12
CA LEU A 103 9.69 11.98 -5.31
C LEU A 103 10.33 11.47 -4.00
N THR A 104 10.05 12.17 -2.90
CA THR A 104 10.52 11.76 -1.56
C THR A 104 9.93 10.41 -1.15
N ASN A 105 8.63 10.21 -1.40
CA ASN A 105 7.95 8.95 -1.13
C ASN A 105 8.47 7.79 -2.02
N ALA A 106 8.92 8.09 -3.23
CA ALA A 106 9.46 7.10 -4.15
C ALA A 106 10.78 6.50 -3.62
N PHE A 107 11.74 7.33 -3.23
CA PHE A 107 13.04 6.85 -2.76
C PHE A 107 13.01 6.29 -1.33
N ASN A 108 12.25 6.93 -0.43
CA ASN A 108 12.27 6.55 0.98
C ASN A 108 11.18 5.54 1.35
N GLY A 109 10.21 5.30 0.46
CA GLY A 109 9.12 4.35 0.66
C GLY A 109 9.07 3.26 -0.40
N ALA A 110 8.89 3.64 -1.66
CA ALA A 110 8.65 2.68 -2.75
C ALA A 110 9.90 1.85 -3.07
N LEU A 111 11.10 2.44 -3.12
CA LEU A 111 12.34 1.71 -3.40
C LEU A 111 12.64 0.60 -2.37
N PRO A 112 12.71 0.87 -1.04
CA PRO A 112 12.94 -0.19 -0.07
C PRO A 112 11.79 -1.21 -0.03
N GLY A 113 10.55 -0.75 -0.25
CA GLY A 113 9.37 -1.62 -0.38
C GLY A 113 9.48 -2.59 -1.55
N CYS A 114 9.90 -2.11 -2.72
CA CYS A 114 10.13 -2.90 -3.92
C CYS A 114 11.17 -4.00 -3.67
N ILE A 115 12.31 -3.66 -3.07
CA ILE A 115 13.38 -4.62 -2.75
C ILE A 115 12.87 -5.70 -1.79
N ARG A 116 12.15 -5.30 -0.73
CA ARG A 116 11.62 -6.25 0.25
C ARG A 116 10.58 -7.18 -0.38
N SER A 117 9.55 -6.62 -1.02
CA SER A 117 8.48 -7.42 -1.63
C SER A 117 8.99 -8.31 -2.76
N THR A 118 10.00 -7.89 -3.52
CA THR A 118 10.63 -8.77 -4.52
C THR A 118 11.33 -9.97 -3.87
N LYS A 119 12.09 -9.73 -2.79
CA LYS A 119 12.76 -10.81 -2.05
C LYS A 119 11.75 -11.76 -1.39
N GLU A 120 10.70 -11.22 -0.79
CA GLU A 120 9.65 -12.02 -0.15
C GLU A 120 8.86 -12.82 -1.19
N CYS A 121 8.48 -12.21 -2.31
CA CYS A 121 7.86 -12.89 -3.44
C CYS A 121 8.73 -14.07 -3.91
N PHE A 122 10.02 -13.84 -4.17
CA PHE A 122 10.92 -14.91 -4.60
C PHE A 122 11.09 -16.01 -3.54
N SER A 123 11.13 -15.63 -2.26
CA SER A 123 11.14 -16.59 -1.15
C SER A 123 9.87 -17.46 -1.16
N HIS A 124 8.69 -16.88 -1.35
CA HIS A 124 7.44 -17.64 -1.43
C HIS A 124 7.39 -18.53 -2.68
N VAL A 125 7.82 -18.03 -3.84
CA VAL A 125 7.91 -18.82 -5.08
C VAL A 125 8.81 -20.04 -4.88
N LYS A 126 9.99 -19.88 -4.27
CA LYS A 126 10.87 -21.02 -3.94
C LYS A 126 10.18 -22.07 -3.09
N GLN A 127 9.39 -21.64 -2.11
CA GLN A 127 8.63 -22.55 -1.25
C GLN A 127 7.55 -23.31 -2.04
N CYS A 128 6.88 -22.68 -3.01
CA CYS A 128 5.90 -23.37 -3.88
C CYS A 128 6.51 -24.57 -4.63
N PHE A 129 7.77 -24.46 -5.05
CA PHE A 129 8.48 -25.50 -5.80
C PHE A 129 9.38 -26.40 -4.93
N GLY A 130 9.53 -26.09 -3.64
CA GLY A 130 10.35 -26.86 -2.72
C GLY A 130 9.71 -28.21 -2.29
N PRO A 131 10.51 -29.12 -1.70
CA PRO A 131 10.01 -30.32 -1.06
C PRO A 131 9.12 -29.95 0.14
N SER A 132 7.96 -30.57 0.25
CA SER A 132 6.95 -30.25 1.28
C SER A 132 7.44 -30.51 2.71
N GLU A 133 8.34 -31.48 2.90
CA GLU A 133 8.94 -31.86 4.20
C GLU A 133 9.77 -30.72 4.84
N GLY A 134 10.28 -29.79 4.03
CA GLY A 134 11.05 -28.64 4.52
C GLY A 134 10.20 -27.48 5.08
N MET A 135 8.89 -27.43 4.77
CA MET A 135 8.03 -26.32 5.22
C MET A 135 7.70 -26.42 6.71
N GLU A 136 7.40 -27.62 7.22
CA GLU A 136 7.15 -27.85 8.64
C GLU A 136 8.43 -27.62 9.47
N ALA A 137 9.58 -28.07 8.98
CA ALA A 137 10.88 -27.90 9.65
C ALA A 137 11.37 -26.44 9.68
N ALA A 138 11.19 -25.67 8.60
CA ALA A 138 11.54 -24.25 8.57
C ALA A 138 10.64 -23.41 9.49
N PHE A 139 9.40 -23.86 9.72
CA PHE A 139 8.47 -23.21 10.63
C PHE A 139 8.72 -23.57 12.10
N ALA A 140 8.96 -24.85 12.40
CA ALA A 140 9.26 -25.33 13.76
C ALA A 140 10.52 -24.68 14.37
N ASN A 141 11.46 -24.24 13.52
CA ASN A 141 12.69 -23.55 13.92
C ASN A 141 12.53 -22.01 14.07
N SER A 142 11.34 -21.45 13.87
CA SER A 142 11.08 -20.01 14.04
C SER A 142 11.05 -19.66 15.54
N LYS A 143 12.14 -19.09 16.05
CA LYS A 143 12.29 -18.70 17.48
C LYS A 143 11.34 -17.59 17.95
N THR A 144 10.60 -16.94 17.04
CA THR A 144 9.68 -15.84 17.38
C THR A 144 8.23 -16.20 17.02
N PRO A 145 7.26 -15.87 17.90
CA PRO A 145 5.85 -16.01 17.59
C PRO A 145 5.50 -15.16 16.37
N LYS A 146 4.88 -15.78 15.35
CA LYS A 146 4.35 -15.07 14.18
C LYS A 146 2.85 -14.89 14.36
N ALA A 147 2.32 -13.78 13.85
CA ALA A 147 0.87 -13.61 13.70
C ALA A 147 0.29 -14.75 12.85
N TYR A 148 -0.94 -15.18 13.15
CA TYR A 148 -1.55 -16.36 12.52
C TYR A 148 -1.63 -16.27 10.99
N ASN A 149 -1.86 -15.07 10.45
CA ASN A 149 -1.92 -14.81 9.02
C ASN A 149 -0.55 -14.74 8.31
N LYS A 150 0.54 -14.83 9.07
CA LYS A 150 1.92 -14.97 8.55
C LYS A 150 2.42 -16.41 8.60
N ILE A 151 1.55 -17.35 8.94
CA ILE A 151 1.82 -18.78 8.94
C ILE A 151 1.43 -19.33 7.57
N TYR A 152 2.40 -19.90 6.88
CA TYR A 152 2.22 -20.57 5.60
C TYR A 152 2.49 -22.05 5.83
N LEU A 153 1.43 -22.86 5.76
CA LEU A 153 1.48 -24.29 6.11
C LEU A 153 1.48 -25.18 4.87
N ASN A 154 1.00 -24.66 3.75
CA ASN A 154 0.93 -25.41 2.50
C ASN A 154 1.40 -24.55 1.32
N LYS A 155 1.64 -25.22 0.18
CA LYS A 155 2.07 -24.57 -1.06
C LYS A 155 1.09 -23.50 -1.54
N ARG A 156 -0.22 -23.70 -1.34
CA ARG A 156 -1.26 -22.74 -1.74
C ARG A 156 -1.14 -21.42 -0.97
N ASP A 157 -0.80 -21.46 0.32
CA ASP A 157 -0.56 -20.26 1.12
C ASP A 157 0.63 -19.47 0.58
N HIS A 158 1.72 -20.17 0.22
CA HIS A 158 2.88 -19.57 -0.40
C HIS A 158 2.56 -19.00 -1.79
N ILE A 159 1.69 -19.63 -2.58
CA ILE A 159 1.24 -19.07 -3.86
C ILE A 159 0.51 -17.74 -3.65
N LEU A 160 -0.47 -17.70 -2.74
CA LEU A 160 -1.23 -16.48 -2.46
C LEU A 160 -0.32 -15.36 -1.90
N ALA A 161 0.62 -15.72 -1.03
CA ALA A 161 1.61 -14.79 -0.51
C ALA A 161 2.57 -14.28 -1.60
N ALA A 162 3.04 -15.16 -2.49
CA ALA A 162 3.88 -14.79 -3.62
C ALA A 162 3.15 -13.80 -4.55
N VAL A 163 1.88 -14.07 -4.88
CA VAL A 163 1.09 -13.16 -5.72
C VAL A 163 0.89 -11.81 -5.02
N ARG A 164 0.55 -11.81 -3.72
CA ARG A 164 0.40 -10.57 -2.94
C ARG A 164 1.69 -9.75 -2.92
N GLU A 165 2.83 -10.37 -2.65
CA GLU A 165 4.12 -9.67 -2.63
C GLU A 165 4.59 -9.28 -4.04
N GLY A 166 4.29 -10.08 -5.06
CA GLY A 166 4.53 -9.73 -6.47
C GLY A 166 3.75 -8.48 -6.88
N CYS A 167 2.47 -8.40 -6.52
CA CYS A 167 1.65 -7.19 -6.69
C CYS A 167 2.23 -5.98 -5.95
N SER A 168 2.69 -6.16 -4.71
CA SER A 168 3.35 -5.10 -3.94
C SER A 168 4.66 -4.63 -4.59
N ALA A 169 5.44 -5.54 -5.16
CA ALA A 169 6.65 -5.23 -5.91
C ALA A 169 6.35 -4.45 -7.20
N VAL A 170 5.38 -4.90 -8.00
CA VAL A 170 4.94 -4.20 -9.23
C VAL A 170 4.41 -2.80 -8.88
N GLY A 171 3.56 -2.68 -7.86
CA GLY A 171 3.10 -1.38 -7.37
C GLY A 171 4.26 -0.48 -6.97
N SER A 172 5.20 -0.98 -6.19
CA SER A 172 6.36 -0.20 -5.76
C SER A 172 7.27 0.22 -6.92
N ALA A 173 7.53 -0.69 -7.87
CA ALA A 173 8.37 -0.43 -9.04
C ALA A 173 7.75 0.60 -9.98
N THR A 174 6.46 0.46 -10.28
CA THR A 174 5.71 1.42 -11.13
C THR A 174 5.59 2.79 -10.48
N PHE A 175 5.41 2.86 -9.14
CA PHE A 175 5.43 4.11 -8.40
C PHE A 175 6.81 4.78 -8.48
N LEU A 176 7.88 4.00 -8.28
CA LEU A 176 9.26 4.49 -8.35
C LEU A 176 9.60 4.98 -9.77
N ALA A 177 9.26 4.24 -10.80
CA ALA A 177 9.48 4.67 -12.18
C ALA A 177 8.69 5.95 -12.52
N THR A 178 7.45 6.05 -12.05
CA THR A 178 6.61 7.23 -12.25
C THR A 178 7.14 8.46 -11.53
N PHE A 179 7.32 8.37 -10.21
CA PHE A 179 7.60 9.52 -9.36
C PHE A 179 9.08 9.74 -9.06
N GLY A 180 9.91 8.70 -9.20
CA GLY A 180 11.36 8.77 -9.05
C GLY A 180 12.12 9.05 -10.34
N ALA A 181 11.53 8.79 -11.51
CA ALA A 181 12.19 9.02 -12.80
C ALA A 181 11.39 9.93 -13.75
N VAL A 182 10.20 9.50 -14.19
CA VAL A 182 9.50 10.19 -15.31
C VAL A 182 8.93 11.55 -14.91
N ARG A 183 8.19 11.63 -13.79
CA ARG A 183 7.62 12.91 -13.30
C ARG A 183 8.69 13.95 -12.98
N PRO A 184 9.83 13.63 -12.37
CA PRO A 184 10.96 14.56 -12.21
C PRO A 184 11.47 15.13 -13.54
N VAL A 185 11.63 14.29 -14.58
CA VAL A 185 12.06 14.76 -15.91
C VAL A 185 11.02 15.70 -16.52
N LEU A 186 9.73 15.35 -16.45
CA LEU A 186 8.64 16.22 -16.91
C LEU A 186 8.58 17.54 -16.13
N LEU A 187 8.84 17.50 -14.83
CA LEU A 187 8.88 18.68 -13.97
C LEU A 187 10.07 19.58 -14.31
N ALA A 188 11.27 19.01 -14.44
CA ALA A 188 12.47 19.74 -14.84
C ALA A 188 12.27 20.41 -16.21
N ASN A 189 11.67 19.70 -17.16
CA ASN A 189 11.33 20.28 -18.48
C ASN A 189 10.34 21.45 -18.36
N LYS A 190 9.33 21.34 -17.48
CA LYS A 190 8.35 22.42 -17.24
C LYS A 190 8.99 23.65 -16.59
N LEU A 191 9.95 23.46 -15.69
CA LEU A 191 10.61 24.53 -14.93
C LEU A 191 11.81 25.16 -15.66
N SER A 192 12.33 24.51 -16.70
CA SER A 192 13.47 25.01 -17.47
C SER A 192 13.08 26.23 -18.30
N GLY A 193 13.94 27.27 -18.32
CA GLY A 193 13.71 28.47 -19.13
C GLY A 193 13.61 28.18 -20.64
N LYS A 194 14.24 27.09 -21.10
CA LYS A 194 14.04 26.49 -22.42
C LYS A 194 13.63 25.03 -22.23
N GLN A 195 12.45 24.65 -22.74
CA GLN A 195 12.02 23.25 -22.73
C GLN A 195 12.99 22.41 -23.56
N PHE A 196 13.50 21.33 -22.97
CA PHE A 196 14.48 20.44 -23.61
C PHE A 196 13.84 19.17 -24.20
N LEU A 197 12.59 18.87 -23.83
CA LEU A 197 11.80 17.80 -24.45
C LEU A 197 10.99 18.36 -25.62
N CYS A 198 11.04 17.67 -26.76
CA CYS A 198 10.10 17.93 -27.85
C CYS A 198 8.66 17.54 -27.46
N SER A 199 7.68 18.03 -28.23
CA SER A 199 6.25 17.77 -27.97
C SER A 199 5.92 16.28 -27.94
N ASP A 200 6.49 15.50 -28.86
CA ASP A 200 6.27 14.06 -28.95
C ASP A 200 6.85 13.33 -27.74
N ALA A 201 8.10 13.62 -27.37
CA ALA A 201 8.72 13.03 -26.19
C ALA A 201 7.94 13.35 -24.90
N LYS A 202 7.49 14.60 -24.75
CA LYS A 202 6.63 15.01 -23.63
C LYS A 202 5.31 14.22 -23.61
N THR A 203 4.69 14.03 -24.76
CA THR A 203 3.44 13.27 -24.88
C THR A 203 3.65 11.80 -24.51
N GLN A 204 4.69 11.16 -25.05
CA GLN A 204 5.03 9.77 -24.75
C GLN A 204 5.38 9.53 -23.28
N LEU A 205 6.10 10.46 -22.65
CA LEU A 205 6.37 10.38 -21.20
C LEU A 205 5.10 10.54 -20.36
N ASN A 206 4.18 11.42 -20.75
CA ASN A 206 2.89 11.52 -20.06
C ASN A 206 2.05 10.25 -20.23
N ASN A 207 2.03 9.65 -21.42
CA ASN A 207 1.36 8.37 -21.66
C ASN A 207 1.99 7.26 -20.81
N SER A 208 3.32 7.22 -20.73
CA SER A 208 4.06 6.27 -19.88
C SER A 208 3.67 6.40 -18.41
N VAL A 209 3.48 7.62 -17.90
CA VAL A 209 2.96 7.83 -16.54
C VAL A 209 1.58 7.22 -16.38
N THR A 210 0.66 7.42 -17.33
CA THR A 210 -0.68 6.83 -17.28
C THR A 210 -0.61 5.30 -17.26
N TYR A 211 0.20 4.67 -18.12
CA TYR A 211 0.36 3.22 -18.14
C TYR A 211 0.96 2.67 -16.84
N MET A 212 2.02 3.30 -16.33
CA MET A 212 2.64 2.87 -15.06
C MET A 212 1.69 3.03 -13.88
N MET A 213 0.92 4.12 -13.80
CA MET A 213 -0.07 4.31 -12.73
C MET A 213 -1.26 3.35 -12.86
N THR A 214 -1.69 3.03 -14.08
CA THR A 214 -2.70 1.99 -14.31
C THR A 214 -2.22 0.64 -13.76
N ALA A 215 -0.98 0.24 -14.09
CA ALA A 215 -0.38 -0.98 -13.56
C ALA A 215 -0.21 -0.93 -12.03
N ASN A 216 0.17 0.22 -11.47
CA ASN A 216 0.27 0.43 -10.02
C ASN A 216 -1.06 0.18 -9.29
N HIS A 217 -2.13 0.82 -9.78
CA HIS A 217 -3.45 0.72 -9.18
C HIS A 217 -4.03 -0.68 -9.35
N ALA A 218 -3.89 -1.29 -10.54
CA ALA A 218 -4.30 -2.66 -10.79
C ALA A 218 -3.57 -3.65 -9.88
N ALA A 219 -2.25 -3.54 -9.74
CA ALA A 219 -1.48 -4.38 -8.83
C ALA A 219 -1.95 -4.24 -7.38
N SER A 220 -2.28 -3.02 -6.94
CA SER A 220 -2.81 -2.79 -5.59
C SER A 220 -4.17 -3.46 -5.38
N VAL A 221 -5.09 -3.34 -6.34
CA VAL A 221 -6.42 -3.98 -6.29
C VAL A 221 -6.29 -5.51 -6.25
N ILE A 222 -5.53 -6.09 -7.17
CA ILE A 222 -5.32 -7.55 -7.25
C ILE A 222 -4.65 -8.06 -5.97
N GLY A 223 -3.58 -7.40 -5.52
CA GLY A 223 -2.85 -7.78 -4.31
C GLY A 223 -3.73 -7.72 -3.05
N SER A 224 -4.62 -6.72 -2.95
CA SER A 224 -5.60 -6.65 -1.86
C SER A 224 -6.67 -7.73 -1.94
N ALA A 225 -7.18 -8.06 -3.13
CA ALA A 225 -8.16 -9.13 -3.31
C ALA A 225 -7.58 -10.51 -2.95
N VAL A 226 -6.35 -10.79 -3.39
CA VAL A 226 -5.59 -11.99 -3.01
C VAL A 226 -5.30 -12.00 -1.51
N GLY A 227 -5.00 -10.82 -0.93
CA GLY A 227 -4.83 -10.65 0.50
C GLY A 227 -6.05 -11.06 1.32
N ILE A 228 -7.26 -10.71 0.87
CA ILE A 228 -8.53 -11.12 1.52
C ILE A 228 -8.68 -12.64 1.46
N ALA A 229 -8.42 -13.26 0.30
CA ALA A 229 -8.50 -14.71 0.15
C ALA A 229 -7.51 -15.45 1.07
N ALA A 230 -6.27 -14.95 1.15
CA ALA A 230 -5.24 -15.49 2.05
C ALA A 230 -5.63 -15.34 3.53
N GLU A 231 -6.12 -14.17 3.91
CA GLU A 231 -6.54 -13.89 5.29
C GLU A 231 -7.72 -14.77 5.71
N ARG A 232 -8.70 -14.98 4.81
CA ARG A 232 -9.84 -15.87 5.04
C ARG A 232 -9.38 -17.31 5.32
N ILE A 233 -8.50 -17.85 4.46
CA ILE A 233 -7.97 -19.21 4.64
C ILE A 233 -7.16 -19.32 5.94
N ALA A 234 -6.37 -18.29 6.29
CA ALA A 234 -5.64 -18.28 7.55
C ALA A 234 -6.58 -18.24 8.77
N TYR A 235 -7.64 -17.44 8.71
CA TYR A 235 -8.63 -17.31 9.78
C TYR A 235 -9.43 -18.60 9.99
N GLU A 236 -9.97 -19.19 8.92
CA GLU A 236 -10.73 -20.46 8.99
C GLU A 236 -9.89 -21.57 9.65
N ARG A 237 -8.60 -21.65 9.31
CA ARG A 237 -7.67 -22.61 9.93
C ARG A 237 -7.37 -22.30 11.39
N ALA A 238 -7.19 -21.03 11.75
CA ALA A 238 -6.94 -20.62 13.13
C ALA A 238 -8.14 -20.98 14.04
N ILE A 239 -9.37 -20.73 13.56
CA ILE A 239 -10.61 -21.06 14.27
C ILE A 239 -10.82 -22.57 14.38
N SER A 240 -10.62 -23.33 13.30
CA SER A 240 -10.72 -24.80 13.35
C SER A 240 -9.72 -25.40 14.35
N SER A 241 -8.50 -24.86 14.39
CA SER A 241 -7.48 -25.32 15.34
C SER A 241 -7.78 -24.93 16.78
N LEU A 242 -8.50 -23.83 17.01
CA LEU A 242 -8.99 -23.44 18.33
C LEU A 242 -10.00 -24.46 18.88
N GLY A 243 -10.91 -24.96 18.03
CA GLY A 243 -11.86 -26.01 18.42
C GLY A 243 -11.18 -27.28 18.92
N HIS A 244 -10.24 -27.82 18.14
CA HIS A 244 -9.47 -29.02 18.53
C HIS A 244 -8.55 -28.80 19.75
N SER A 245 -8.02 -27.59 19.93
CA SER A 245 -7.15 -27.28 21.07
C SER A 245 -7.94 -27.11 22.37
N SER A 246 -9.15 -26.54 22.29
CA SER A 246 -10.02 -26.38 23.46
C SER A 246 -10.38 -27.72 24.09
N GLU A 247 -10.64 -28.74 23.27
CA GLU A 247 -10.94 -30.12 23.70
C GLU A 247 -9.71 -30.81 24.29
N ALA A 248 -8.53 -30.60 23.70
CA ALA A 248 -7.28 -31.24 24.12
C ALA A 248 -6.67 -30.63 25.40
N TYR A 249 -6.92 -29.35 25.69
CA TYR A 249 -6.30 -28.61 26.80
C TYR A 249 -7.28 -28.19 27.90
N GLY A 250 -8.56 -28.58 27.81
CA GLY A 250 -9.57 -28.28 28.83
C GLY A 250 -9.76 -26.78 29.06
N TRP A 251 -9.69 -25.97 28.01
CA TRP A 251 -9.90 -24.52 28.13
C TRP A 251 -11.32 -24.23 28.61
N SER A 252 -11.46 -23.25 29.51
CA SER A 252 -12.78 -22.75 29.88
C SER A 252 -13.50 -22.15 28.66
N VAL A 253 -14.83 -22.17 28.69
CA VAL A 253 -15.67 -21.64 27.62
C VAL A 253 -15.38 -20.15 27.39
N GLU A 254 -15.15 -19.40 28.47
CA GLU A 254 -14.84 -17.97 28.45
C GLU A 254 -13.51 -17.69 27.74
N ASN A 255 -12.45 -18.42 28.07
CA ASN A 255 -11.14 -18.25 27.43
C ASN A 255 -11.19 -18.57 25.93
N ARG A 256 -12.01 -19.55 25.53
CA ARG A 256 -12.23 -19.87 24.12
C ARG A 256 -12.94 -18.72 23.39
N LEU A 257 -14.01 -18.19 23.97
CA LEU A 257 -14.78 -17.09 23.39
C LEU A 257 -13.95 -15.81 23.23
N ASP A 258 -13.09 -15.49 24.21
CA ASP A 258 -12.22 -14.32 24.15
C ASP A 258 -11.18 -14.43 23.02
N VAL A 259 -10.56 -15.60 22.86
CA VAL A 259 -9.60 -15.85 21.77
C VAL A 259 -10.29 -15.82 20.41
N GLU A 260 -11.49 -16.40 20.30
CA GLU A 260 -12.29 -16.36 19.07
C GLU A 260 -12.66 -14.92 18.69
N ALA A 261 -13.12 -14.12 19.66
CA ALA A 261 -13.45 -12.72 19.46
C ALA A 261 -12.23 -11.90 18.99
N SER A 262 -11.06 -12.13 19.60
CA SER A 262 -9.82 -11.47 19.22
C SER A 262 -9.37 -11.82 17.80
N LEU A 263 -9.41 -13.11 17.43
CA LEU A 263 -9.12 -13.57 16.07
C LEU A 263 -10.07 -12.95 15.06
N LYS A 264 -11.36 -12.91 15.37
CA LYS A 264 -12.40 -12.30 14.51
C LYS A 264 -12.15 -10.81 14.32
N GLN A 265 -11.81 -10.08 15.39
CA GLN A 265 -11.50 -8.65 15.30
C GLN A 265 -10.26 -8.39 14.45
N SER A 266 -9.21 -9.20 14.61
CA SER A 266 -8.00 -9.11 13.79
C SER A 266 -8.29 -9.38 12.32
N TYR A 267 -9.05 -10.43 12.00
CA TYR A 267 -9.51 -10.76 10.66
C TYR A 267 -10.29 -9.60 10.02
N ILE A 268 -11.31 -9.08 10.72
CA ILE A 268 -12.14 -7.97 10.23
C ILE A 268 -11.30 -6.73 9.96
N SER A 269 -10.32 -6.43 10.82
CA SER A 269 -9.43 -5.27 10.65
C SER A 269 -8.60 -5.36 9.36
N GLU A 270 -7.97 -6.50 9.09
CA GLU A 270 -7.18 -6.70 7.86
C GLU A 270 -8.07 -6.72 6.61
N VAL A 271 -9.24 -7.37 6.66
CA VAL A 271 -10.20 -7.36 5.54
C VAL A 271 -10.71 -5.95 5.27
N LYS A 272 -11.10 -5.19 6.30
CA LYS A 272 -11.54 -3.78 6.16
C LYS A 272 -10.47 -2.94 5.48
N LYS A 273 -9.21 -3.08 5.88
CA LYS A 273 -8.08 -2.38 5.27
C LYS A 273 -7.89 -2.76 3.81
N ALA A 274 -8.03 -4.03 3.46
CA ALA A 274 -7.94 -4.50 2.08
C ALA A 274 -9.09 -3.96 1.22
N VAL A 275 -10.34 -4.01 1.72
CA VAL A 275 -11.51 -3.45 1.03
C VAL A 275 -11.36 -1.96 0.78
N LEU A 276 -10.94 -1.19 1.78
CA LEU A 276 -10.70 0.24 1.62
C LEU A 276 -9.59 0.54 0.59
N THR A 277 -8.56 -0.31 0.53
CA THR A 277 -7.51 -0.20 -0.51
C THR A 277 -8.06 -0.51 -1.90
N ILE A 278 -8.92 -1.52 -2.04
CA ILE A 278 -9.60 -1.84 -3.30
C ILE A 278 -10.49 -0.68 -3.74
N LEU A 279 -11.22 -0.04 -2.83
CA LEU A 279 -12.04 1.12 -3.16
C LEU A 279 -11.18 2.33 -3.60
N GLU A 280 -10.15 2.69 -2.82
CA GLU A 280 -9.22 3.77 -3.17
C GLU A 280 -8.58 3.52 -4.55
N LYS A 281 -7.96 2.35 -4.73
CA LYS A 281 -7.20 2.06 -5.96
C LYS A 281 -8.07 1.64 -7.13
N GLY A 282 -9.25 1.10 -6.88
CA GLY A 282 -10.24 0.79 -7.91
C GLY A 282 -10.79 2.05 -8.57
N LEU A 283 -11.13 3.08 -7.79
CA LEU A 283 -11.56 4.37 -8.33
C LEU A 283 -10.45 5.04 -9.17
N GLU A 284 -9.20 4.97 -8.69
CA GLU A 284 -8.05 5.48 -9.43
C GLU A 284 -7.78 4.69 -10.71
N LEU A 285 -7.94 3.36 -10.67
CA LEU A 285 -7.82 2.49 -11.84
C LEU A 285 -8.87 2.81 -12.90
N ILE A 286 -10.13 2.98 -12.50
CA ILE A 286 -11.21 3.38 -13.43
C ILE A 286 -10.89 4.74 -14.04
N ALA A 287 -10.44 5.70 -13.24
CA ALA A 287 -10.03 7.02 -13.74
C ALA A 287 -8.88 6.94 -14.75
N ASP A 288 -7.94 6.01 -14.58
CA ASP A 288 -6.87 5.79 -15.53
C ASP A 288 -7.35 5.09 -16.81
N ILE A 289 -8.25 4.11 -16.72
CA ILE A 289 -8.87 3.47 -17.88
C ILE A 289 -9.63 4.48 -18.74
N VAL A 290 -10.37 5.40 -18.11
CA VAL A 290 -11.07 6.49 -18.83
C VAL A 290 -10.10 7.40 -19.60
N LYS A 291 -8.84 7.51 -19.17
CA LYS A 291 -7.79 8.25 -19.93
C LYS A 291 -7.22 7.45 -21.09
N LEU A 292 -7.25 6.13 -20.99
CA LEU A 292 -6.67 5.22 -21.99
C LEU A 292 -7.65 4.84 -23.10
N VAL A 293 -8.94 4.81 -22.79
CA VAL A 293 -9.99 4.44 -23.74
C VAL A 293 -10.57 5.70 -24.38
N PRO A 294 -10.73 5.74 -25.72
CA PRO A 294 -11.45 6.82 -26.39
C PRO A 294 -12.93 6.80 -25.94
N THR A 295 -13.35 7.82 -25.21
CA THR A 295 -14.72 7.89 -24.63
C THR A 295 -15.67 8.81 -25.41
N GLY A 296 -15.19 9.52 -26.43
CA GLY A 296 -15.97 10.52 -27.16
C GLY A 296 -16.30 11.78 -26.34
N LEU A 297 -15.80 11.87 -25.10
CA LEU A 297 -15.96 13.05 -24.24
C LEU A 297 -15.02 14.17 -24.67
N SER A 298 -15.45 15.42 -24.46
CA SER A 298 -14.54 16.57 -24.53
C SER A 298 -13.45 16.45 -23.45
N ALA A 299 -12.32 17.15 -23.64
CA ALA A 299 -11.24 17.15 -22.67
C ALA A 299 -11.71 17.59 -21.27
N ALA A 300 -12.58 18.60 -21.19
CA ALA A 300 -13.19 19.04 -19.95
C ALA A 300 -14.12 17.98 -19.35
N GLY A 301 -14.98 17.34 -20.16
CA GLY A 301 -15.84 16.25 -19.70
C GLY A 301 -15.04 15.05 -19.15
N GLN A 302 -13.97 14.66 -19.83
CA GLN A 302 -13.06 13.63 -19.37
C GLN A 302 -12.34 14.03 -18.07
N MET A 303 -11.96 15.31 -17.92
CA MET A 303 -11.35 15.83 -16.70
C MET A 303 -12.33 15.79 -15.51
N ILE A 304 -13.61 16.12 -15.71
CA ILE A 304 -14.65 16.04 -14.68
C ILE A 304 -14.76 14.60 -14.17
N VAL A 305 -14.93 13.62 -15.07
CA VAL A 305 -15.10 12.21 -14.70
C VAL A 305 -13.88 11.70 -13.95
N THR A 306 -12.70 11.87 -14.54
CA THR A 306 -11.45 11.34 -13.96
C THR A 306 -11.10 12.00 -12.64
N SER A 307 -11.27 13.32 -12.51
CA SER A 307 -10.93 14.07 -11.29
C SER A 307 -11.97 13.86 -10.18
N SER A 308 -13.24 13.61 -10.52
CA SER A 308 -14.27 13.24 -9.53
C SER A 308 -13.97 11.89 -8.89
N LEU A 309 -13.62 10.88 -9.71
CA LEU A 309 -13.21 9.56 -9.21
C LEU A 309 -11.96 9.66 -8.31
N VAL A 310 -10.97 10.46 -8.71
CA VAL A 310 -9.76 10.71 -7.91
C VAL A 310 -10.07 11.46 -6.62
N THR A 311 -11.05 12.36 -6.62
CA THR A 311 -11.52 13.09 -5.43
C THR A 311 -12.12 12.12 -4.42
N VAL A 312 -13.06 11.27 -4.85
CA VAL A 312 -13.67 10.26 -3.98
C VAL A 312 -12.61 9.28 -3.46
N SER A 313 -11.70 8.82 -4.32
CA SER A 313 -10.56 8.00 -3.89
C SER A 313 -9.74 8.69 -2.79
N SER A 314 -9.41 9.97 -2.99
CA SER A 314 -8.58 10.70 -2.03
C SER A 314 -9.29 10.89 -0.68
N CYS A 315 -10.62 11.07 -0.68
CA CYS A 315 -11.42 11.08 0.54
C CYS A 315 -11.38 9.73 1.27
N VAL A 316 -11.55 8.60 0.55
CA VAL A 316 -11.38 7.26 1.12
C VAL A 316 -9.98 7.10 1.70
N GLY A 317 -8.97 7.53 0.97
CA GLY A 317 -7.58 7.43 1.37
C GLY A 317 -7.23 8.27 2.62
N LEU A 318 -7.82 9.45 2.76
CA LEU A 318 -7.67 10.32 3.93
C LEU A 318 -8.43 9.77 5.14
N TYR A 319 -9.65 9.26 4.94
CA TYR A 319 -10.41 8.58 5.99
C TYR A 319 -9.60 7.40 6.57
N CYS A 320 -8.99 6.58 5.71
CA CYS A 320 -8.12 5.48 6.13
C CYS A 320 -6.90 5.91 6.93
N ALA A 321 -6.38 7.11 6.66
CA ALA A 321 -5.25 7.67 7.40
C ALA A 321 -5.70 8.19 8.76
N TRP A 322 -6.83 8.90 8.79
CA TRP A 322 -7.40 9.46 10.02
C TRP A 322 -7.90 8.36 10.97
N SER A 323 -8.55 7.30 10.47
CA SER A 323 -9.06 6.20 11.29
C SER A 323 -7.97 5.31 11.91
N LYS A 324 -6.69 5.56 11.60
CA LYS A 324 -5.53 4.83 12.13
C LYS A 324 -4.66 5.69 13.06
N SER A 325 -4.96 6.99 13.15
CA SER A 325 -4.39 7.92 14.14
C SER A 325 -5.23 7.91 15.40
#